data_AF-A0AAE8HLX9-F1
#
_entry.id   AF-A0AAE8HLX9-F1
#
_cell.length_a   1.000
_cell.length_b   1.000
_cell.length_c   1.000
_cell.angle_alpha   90.00
_cell.angle_beta   90.00
_cell.angle_gamma   90.00
#
_symmetry.space_group_name_H-M   'P 1'
#
loop_
_entity.id
_entity.type
_entity.pdbx_description
1 polymer ?
#
loop_
_entity_poly.entity_id
_entity_poly.type
_entity_poly.pdbx_seq_one_letter_code
_entity_poly.pdbx_strand_id
1 'polypeptide(L)'
;MNKTYIVYKNKAYSNFKATQDGYYLLTRNEQSLSDGFEVYKTLLRTLYRKFIANEEVEKKYRITDFAVINEQKYTIFQSSDDNFDQPNSWITIVTDDVEFLKANNIWEGAEVVDNQYGHRFYHSSRIPVSEVTILRTREDLPID
;
A
#
# COMPACT_ATOMS: atom_id res chain seq x y z
N MET A 1 -4.72 2.89 0.30
CA MET A 1 -3.51 2.07 0.50
C MET A 1 -2.57 2.23 -0.69
N ASN A 2 -1.27 2.42 -0.46
CA ASN A 2 -0.27 2.53 -1.52
C ASN A 2 0.87 1.50 -1.30
N LYS A 3 1.38 0.93 -2.38
CA LYS A 3 2.51 -0.02 -2.32
C LYS A 3 3.41 0.22 -3.52
N THR A 4 4.69 0.50 -3.23
CA THR A 4 5.70 0.73 -4.26
C THR A 4 6.44 -0.57 -4.54
N TYR A 5 6.81 -0.77 -5.81
CA TYR A 5 7.51 -1.96 -6.28
C TYR A 5 8.74 -1.56 -7.08
N ILE A 6 9.81 -2.32 -6.88
CA ILE A 6 11.02 -2.31 -7.69
C ILE A 6 11.05 -3.59 -8.52
N VAL A 7 11.28 -3.47 -9.83
CA VAL A 7 11.37 -4.61 -10.75
C VAL A 7 12.83 -4.87 -11.09
N TYR A 8 13.25 -6.12 -10.88
CA TYR A 8 14.58 -6.61 -11.22
C TYR A 8 14.47 -8.04 -11.75
N LYS A 9 15.04 -8.31 -12.92
CA LYS A 9 14.95 -9.60 -13.63
C LYS A 9 13.51 -10.09 -13.78
N ASN A 10 12.61 -9.20 -14.23
CA ASN A 10 11.17 -9.44 -14.37
C ASN A 10 10.42 -9.85 -13.08
N LYS A 11 11.04 -9.68 -11.91
CA LYS A 11 10.41 -9.94 -10.60
C LYS A 11 10.16 -8.63 -9.88
N ALA A 12 8.96 -8.47 -9.33
CA ALA A 12 8.56 -7.27 -8.59
C ALA A 12 8.73 -7.46 -7.08
N TYR A 13 9.39 -6.50 -6.43
CA TYR A 13 9.70 -6.53 -4.99
C TYR A 13 9.06 -5.32 -4.32
N SER A 14 8.18 -5.55 -3.35
CA SER A 14 7.53 -4.48 -2.57
C SER A 14 8.23 -4.16 -1.25
N ASN A 15 9.14 -5.03 -0.81
CA ASN A 15 9.94 -4.80 0.39
C ASN A 15 11.37 -4.51 -0.04
N PHE A 16 11.80 -3.27 0.17
CA PHE A 16 13.13 -2.81 -0.20
C PHE A 16 13.55 -1.62 0.67
N LYS A 17 14.85 -1.33 0.66
CA LYS A 17 15.42 -0.11 1.24
C LYS A 17 16.16 0.67 0.16
N ALA A 18 15.76 1.91 -0.07
CA ALA A 18 16.44 2.81 -0.98
C ALA A 18 17.79 3.28 -0.40
N THR A 19 18.74 3.53 -1.28
CA THR A 19 20.06 4.10 -1.00
C THR A 19 20.38 5.15 -2.07
N GLN A 20 21.50 5.84 -1.97
CA GLN A 20 21.93 6.80 -2.98
C GLN A 20 22.20 6.13 -4.35
N ASP A 21 22.74 4.90 -4.34
CA ASP A 21 23.26 4.25 -5.55
C ASP A 21 22.38 3.08 -6.03
N GLY A 22 21.24 2.84 -5.38
CA GLY A 22 20.47 1.63 -5.63
C GLY A 22 19.47 1.26 -4.55
N TYR A 23 19.09 -0.02 -4.55
CA TYR A 23 18.09 -0.57 -3.64
C TYR A 23 18.57 -1.89 -3.04
N TYR A 24 18.35 -2.06 -1.74
CA TYR A 24 18.37 -3.39 -1.13
C TYR A 24 16.99 -4.02 -1.24
N LEU A 25 16.84 -5.00 -2.12
CA LEU A 25 15.65 -5.84 -2.19
C LEU A 25 15.62 -6.79 -0.99
N LEU A 26 14.44 -7.01 -0.41
CA LEU A 26 14.24 -7.84 0.77
C LEU A 26 13.13 -8.87 0.51
N THR A 27 13.39 -10.13 0.83
CA THR A 27 12.42 -11.22 0.68
C THR A 27 12.53 -12.23 1.81
N ARG A 28 11.45 -12.98 2.04
CA ARG A 28 11.44 -14.14 2.93
C ARG A 28 11.66 -15.46 2.19
N ASN A 29 11.69 -15.42 0.86
CA ASN A 29 11.84 -16.61 0.05
C ASN A 29 13.30 -17.06 0.02
N GLU A 30 13.58 -18.22 0.61
CA GLU A 30 14.91 -18.83 0.62
C GLU A 30 15.40 -19.21 -0.77
N GLN A 31 14.50 -19.52 -1.70
CA GLN A 31 14.87 -19.81 -3.08
C GLN A 31 15.59 -18.63 -3.75
N SER A 32 15.43 -17.40 -3.24
CA SER A 32 16.15 -16.24 -3.76
C SER A 32 17.67 -16.32 -3.57
N LEU A 33 18.18 -17.23 -2.73
CA LEU A 33 19.60 -17.54 -2.67
C LEU A 33 20.17 -17.96 -4.03
N SER A 34 19.40 -18.69 -4.86
CA SER A 34 19.83 -19.08 -6.21
C SER A 34 19.89 -17.89 -7.17
N ASP A 35 19.16 -16.81 -6.90
CA ASP A 35 19.22 -15.52 -7.61
C ASP A 35 20.36 -14.61 -7.09
N GLY A 36 21.23 -15.14 -6.21
CA GLY A 36 22.36 -14.43 -5.61
C GLY A 36 21.95 -13.42 -4.55
N PHE A 37 20.88 -13.69 -3.80
CA PHE A 37 20.59 -13.00 -2.54
C PHE A 37 21.48 -13.59 -1.45
N GLU A 38 21.76 -12.79 -0.42
CA GLU A 38 22.48 -13.22 0.78
C GLU A 38 21.55 -13.31 1.99
N VAL A 39 21.90 -14.18 2.94
CA VAL A 39 21.18 -14.30 4.21
C VAL A 39 21.35 -13.01 5.02
N TYR A 40 20.22 -12.41 5.38
CA TYR A 40 20.16 -11.23 6.23
C TYR A 40 19.35 -11.54 7.49
N LYS A 41 20.05 -11.76 8.60
CA LYS A 41 19.40 -12.03 9.89
C LYS A 41 19.09 -10.72 10.61
N THR A 42 17.83 -10.53 10.95
CA THR A 42 17.40 -9.51 11.90
C THR A 42 17.18 -10.16 13.28
N LEU A 43 17.06 -9.35 14.34
CA LEU A 43 16.76 -9.85 15.69
C LEU A 43 15.47 -10.69 15.75
N LEU A 44 14.54 -10.49 14.81
CA LEU A 44 13.21 -11.09 14.83
C LEU A 44 13.01 -12.22 13.83
N ARG A 45 13.78 -12.23 12.73
CA ARG A 45 13.55 -13.14 11.59
C ARG A 45 14.74 -13.18 10.63
N THR A 46 14.86 -14.30 9.93
CA THR A 46 15.73 -14.43 8.75
C THR A 46 15.04 -13.85 7.53
N LEU A 47 15.73 -12.96 6.82
CA LEU A 47 15.38 -12.45 5.51
C LEU A 47 16.51 -12.79 4.53
N TYR A 48 16.24 -12.59 3.25
CA TYR A 48 17.22 -12.64 2.18
C TYR A 48 17.26 -11.28 1.54
N ARG A 49 18.46 -10.73 1.33
CA ARG A 49 18.63 -9.41 0.72
C ARG A 49 19.54 -9.46 -0.49
N LYS A 50 19.36 -8.51 -1.40
CA LYS A 50 20.26 -8.29 -2.52
C LYS A 50 20.34 -6.79 -2.80
N PHE A 51 21.55 -6.27 -2.95
CA PHE A 51 21.74 -4.93 -3.49
C PHE A 51 21.63 -4.99 -5.02
N ILE A 52 20.92 -4.01 -5.59
CA ILE A 52 20.89 -3.75 -7.03
C ILE A 52 21.18 -2.27 -7.24
N ALA A 53 22.01 -1.95 -8.23
CA ALA A 53 22.28 -0.57 -8.62
C ALA A 53 21.06 0.03 -9.34
N ASN A 54 20.96 1.36 -9.37
CA ASN A 54 19.83 2.05 -10.06
C ASN A 54 19.73 1.65 -11.54
N GLU A 55 20.85 1.47 -12.22
CA GLU A 55 20.92 1.00 -13.62
C GLU A 55 20.42 -0.44 -13.83
N GLU A 56 20.36 -1.26 -12.78
CA GLU A 56 19.81 -2.62 -12.84
C GLU A 56 18.29 -2.66 -12.59
N VAL A 57 17.69 -1.54 -12.18
CA VAL A 57 16.25 -1.43 -11.96
C VAL A 57 15.55 -1.33 -13.32
N GLU A 58 14.76 -2.34 -13.65
CA GLU A 58 13.99 -2.35 -14.90
C GLU A 58 12.81 -1.39 -14.84
N LYS A 59 12.18 -1.28 -13.66
CA LYS A 59 11.00 -0.45 -13.45
C LYS A 59 10.76 -0.17 -11.97
N LYS A 60 10.28 1.04 -11.67
CA LYS A 60 9.70 1.40 -10.37
C LYS A 60 8.27 1.84 -10.61
N TYR A 61 7.33 1.29 -9.84
CA TYR A 61 5.93 1.68 -9.97
C TYR A 61 5.22 1.61 -8.62
N ARG A 62 4.14 2.37 -8.49
CA ARG A 62 3.27 2.38 -7.32
C ARG A 62 1.90 1.86 -7.70
N ILE A 63 1.39 0.95 -6.90
CA ILE A 63 -0.02 0.57 -6.91
C ILE A 63 -0.72 1.38 -5.83
N THR A 64 -1.86 1.98 -6.18
CA THR A 64 -2.72 2.68 -5.23
C THR A 64 -4.14 2.18 -5.37
N ASP A 65 -4.70 1.74 -4.25
CA ASP A 65 -6.09 1.28 -4.14
C ASP A 65 -6.97 2.39 -3.54
N PHE A 66 -8.08 2.65 -4.23
CA PHE A 66 -9.12 3.59 -3.84
C PHE A 66 -10.46 2.87 -3.68
N ALA A 67 -11.31 3.40 -2.81
CA ALA A 67 -12.70 2.99 -2.71
C ALA A 67 -13.55 3.91 -3.60
N VAL A 68 -14.43 3.33 -4.41
CA VAL A 68 -15.44 4.08 -5.17
C VAL A 68 -16.80 3.80 -4.55
N ILE A 69 -17.44 4.85 -4.04
CA ILE A 69 -18.74 4.82 -3.36
C ILE A 69 -19.59 5.93 -3.98
N ASN A 70 -20.76 5.58 -4.52
CA ASN A 70 -21.64 6.52 -5.23
C ASN A 70 -20.89 7.36 -6.29
N GLU A 71 -20.07 6.69 -7.11
CA GLU A 71 -19.24 7.31 -8.17
C GLU A 71 -18.13 8.25 -7.68
N GLN A 72 -18.01 8.48 -6.36
CA GLN A 72 -16.94 9.28 -5.77
C GLN A 72 -15.78 8.40 -5.30
N LYS A 73 -14.55 8.89 -5.51
CA LYS A 73 -13.31 8.18 -5.20
C LYS A 73 -12.74 8.65 -3.86
N TYR A 74 -12.50 7.70 -2.96
CA TYR A 74 -11.94 7.95 -1.63
C TYR A 74 -10.63 7.21 -1.41
N THR A 75 -9.76 7.81 -0.61
CA THR A 75 -8.54 7.17 -0.12
C THR A 75 -8.91 6.12 0.93
N ILE A 76 -8.48 4.88 0.71
CA ILE A 76 -8.56 3.82 1.71
C ILE A 76 -7.52 4.10 2.80
N PHE A 77 -7.99 4.30 4.02
CA PHE A 77 -7.19 4.58 5.21
C PHE A 77 -6.70 3.29 5.88
N GLN A 78 -7.61 2.35 6.14
CA GLN A 78 -7.29 1.03 6.67
C GLN A 78 -7.98 -0.07 5.87
N SER A 79 -7.44 -1.28 5.98
CA SER A 79 -8.06 -2.50 5.46
C SER A 79 -7.81 -3.67 6.40
N SER A 80 -8.66 -4.70 6.33
CA SER A 80 -8.48 -5.98 7.02
C SER A 80 -7.30 -6.79 6.51
N ASP A 81 -6.99 -6.65 5.23
CA ASP A 81 -6.00 -7.44 4.50
C ASP A 81 -5.51 -6.67 3.25
N ASP A 82 -4.49 -7.20 2.58
CA ASP A 82 -3.76 -6.53 1.49
C ASP A 82 -4.45 -6.65 0.12
N ASN A 83 -5.30 -7.67 -0.10
CA ASN A 83 -5.78 -8.03 -1.44
C ASN A 83 -7.29 -7.93 -1.59
N PHE A 84 -8.02 -7.73 -0.50
CA PHE A 84 -9.47 -7.70 -0.44
C PHE A 84 -10.12 -9.01 -0.92
N ASP A 85 -9.41 -10.13 -0.76
CA ASP A 85 -9.81 -11.45 -1.27
C ASP A 85 -10.48 -12.32 -0.19
N GLN A 86 -10.49 -11.88 1.07
CA GLN A 86 -11.15 -12.58 2.15
C GLN A 86 -12.67 -12.32 2.13
N PRO A 87 -13.51 -13.32 2.46
CA PRO A 87 -14.97 -13.16 2.44
C PRO A 87 -15.50 -12.02 3.33
N ASN A 88 -14.79 -11.69 4.40
CA ASN A 88 -15.13 -10.64 5.35
C ASN A 88 -14.18 -9.43 5.26
N SER A 89 -13.57 -9.20 4.10
CA SER A 89 -12.70 -8.06 3.87
C SER A 89 -13.44 -6.74 4.12
N TRP A 90 -12.81 -5.81 4.82
CA TRP A 90 -13.34 -4.48 5.08
C TRP A 90 -12.29 -3.42 4.88
N ILE A 91 -12.75 -2.20 4.62
CA ILE A 91 -11.92 -0.99 4.53
C ILE A 91 -12.49 0.12 5.41
N THR A 92 -11.67 1.12 5.70
CA THR A 92 -12.15 2.45 6.10
C THR A 92 -11.64 3.46 5.08
N ILE A 93 -12.41 4.54 4.88
CA ILE A 93 -12.01 5.67 4.04
C ILE A 93 -11.71 6.88 4.90
N VAL A 94 -11.00 7.87 4.34
CA VAL A 94 -10.81 9.18 4.95
C VAL A 94 -11.39 10.28 4.05
N THR A 95 -12.13 11.22 4.64
CA THR A 95 -12.77 12.35 3.95
C THR A 95 -13.01 13.52 4.93
N ASP A 96 -13.08 14.74 4.43
CA ASP A 96 -13.54 15.92 5.18
C ASP A 96 -15.06 16.13 5.08
N ASP A 97 -15.74 15.36 4.23
CA ASP A 97 -17.20 15.39 4.06
C ASP A 97 -17.93 14.51 5.08
N VAL A 98 -18.27 15.12 6.23
CA VAL A 98 -19.03 14.47 7.31
C VAL A 98 -20.46 14.12 6.87
N GLU A 99 -21.08 14.95 6.04
CA GLU A 99 -22.46 14.73 5.62
C GLU A 99 -22.56 13.54 4.67
N PHE A 100 -21.55 13.31 3.82
CA PHE A 100 -21.41 12.07 3.07
C PHE A 100 -21.35 10.85 3.99
N LEU A 101 -20.51 10.89 5.04
CA LEU A 101 -20.37 9.76 5.98
C LEU A 101 -21.69 9.43 6.69
N LYS A 102 -22.43 10.46 7.12
CA LYS A 102 -23.76 10.29 7.74
C LYS A 102 -24.80 9.77 6.75
N ALA A 103 -24.85 10.34 5.55
CA ALA A 103 -25.81 9.96 4.51
C ALA A 103 -25.65 8.50 4.07
N ASN A 104 -24.43 7.97 4.15
CA ASN A 104 -24.13 6.57 3.82
C ASN A 104 -24.09 5.66 5.05
N ASN A 105 -24.50 6.14 6.24
CA ASN A 105 -24.52 5.38 7.49
C ASN A 105 -23.16 4.74 7.86
N ILE A 106 -22.06 5.42 7.52
CA ILE A 106 -20.67 5.00 7.78
C ILE A 106 -19.93 6.02 8.67
N TRP A 107 -20.68 6.78 9.46
CA TRP A 107 -20.15 7.74 10.41
C TRP A 107 -19.94 7.08 11.78
N GLU A 108 -18.69 7.03 12.27
CA GLU A 108 -18.35 6.44 13.58
C GLU A 108 -18.12 7.49 14.68
N GLY A 109 -18.27 8.78 14.38
CA GLY A 109 -17.93 9.87 15.29
C GLY A 109 -16.59 10.52 14.98
N ALA A 110 -16.18 11.47 15.82
CA ALA A 110 -15.03 12.34 15.57
C ALA A 110 -13.69 11.68 15.95
N GLU A 111 -13.29 10.62 15.26
CA GLU A 111 -11.87 10.26 15.21
C GLU A 111 -11.21 11.06 14.08
N VAL A 112 -10.70 12.24 14.47
CA VAL A 112 -9.96 13.13 13.56
C VAL A 112 -8.62 12.47 13.25
N VAL A 113 -8.43 12.11 11.99
CA VAL A 113 -7.25 11.38 11.51
C VAL A 113 -6.07 12.32 11.30
N ASP A 114 -6.34 13.56 10.87
CA ASP A 114 -5.33 14.56 10.60
C ASP A 114 -5.91 15.98 10.71
N ASN A 115 -5.06 16.92 11.14
CA ASN A 115 -5.33 18.36 11.14
C ASN A 115 -4.22 19.04 10.33
N GLN A 116 -4.25 18.87 9.01
CA GLN A 116 -3.35 19.62 8.13
C GLN A 116 -3.91 21.02 7.94
N TYR A 117 -3.18 22.02 8.44
CA TYR A 117 -3.48 23.45 8.21
C TYR A 117 -4.91 23.88 8.63
N GLY A 118 -5.49 23.26 9.66
CA GLY A 118 -6.84 23.59 10.13
C GLY A 118 -7.96 22.79 9.44
N HIS A 119 -7.64 21.98 8.42
CA HIS A 119 -8.59 21.08 7.77
C HIS A 119 -8.67 19.76 8.52
N ARG A 120 -9.88 19.40 8.95
CA ARG A 120 -10.16 18.16 9.70
C ARG A 120 -10.59 17.07 8.73
N PHE A 121 -9.88 15.96 8.79
CA PHE A 121 -10.26 14.73 8.10
C PHE A 121 -10.84 13.73 9.10
N TYR A 122 -11.84 12.99 8.66
CA TYR A 122 -12.55 11.98 9.43
C TYR A 122 -12.41 10.62 8.74
N HIS A 123 -12.26 9.55 9.51
CA HIS A 123 -12.39 8.21 8.94
C HIS A 123 -13.82 7.69 9.06
N SER A 124 -14.20 6.83 8.13
CA SER A 124 -15.47 6.10 8.19
C SER A 124 -15.41 4.96 9.20
N SER A 125 -16.59 4.44 9.55
CA SER A 125 -16.70 3.08 10.09
C SER A 125 -16.23 2.04 9.06
N ARG A 126 -16.11 0.79 9.50
CA ARG A 126 -15.74 -0.33 8.62
C ARG A 126 -16.80 -0.53 7.54
N ILE A 127 -16.37 -0.47 6.30
CA ILE A 127 -17.19 -0.72 5.11
C ILE A 127 -16.80 -2.09 4.55
N PRO A 128 -17.74 -3.04 4.44
CA PRO A 128 -17.48 -4.30 3.76
C PRO A 128 -17.03 -4.05 2.31
N VAL A 129 -15.99 -4.76 1.87
CA VAL A 129 -15.51 -4.62 0.48
C VAL A 129 -16.61 -4.98 -0.53
N SER A 130 -17.53 -5.87 -0.16
CA SER A 130 -18.69 -6.25 -0.98
C SER A 130 -19.67 -5.10 -1.27
N GLU A 131 -19.60 -3.99 -0.53
CA GLU A 131 -20.49 -2.84 -0.68
C GLU A 131 -19.86 -1.69 -1.48
N VAL A 132 -18.61 -1.86 -1.94
CA VAL A 132 -17.86 -0.81 -2.64
C VAL A 132 -17.16 -1.38 -3.88
N THR A 133 -16.75 -0.50 -4.78
CA THR A 133 -15.82 -0.88 -5.85
C THR A 133 -14.39 -0.51 -5.46
N ILE A 134 -13.47 -1.46 -5.52
CA ILE A 134 -12.04 -1.19 -5.34
C ILE A 134 -11.43 -0.81 -6.69
N LEU A 135 -11.02 0.45 -6.82
CA LEU A 135 -10.28 0.94 -7.98
C LEU A 135 -8.78 0.85 -7.72
N ARG A 136 -8.13 -0.11 -8.39
CA ARG A 136 -6.68 -0.27 -8.37
C ARG A 136 -6.04 0.49 -9.53
N THR A 137 -5.13 1.40 -9.20
CA THR A 137 -4.38 2.17 -10.18
C THR A 137 -2.89 1.83 -10.10
N ARG A 138 -2.19 2.02 -11.21
CA ARG A 138 -0.73 1.88 -11.29
C ARG A 138 -0.13 3.14 -11.89
N GLU A 139 0.90 3.66 -11.23
CA GLU A 139 1.69 4.79 -11.66
C GLU A 139 3.14 4.35 -11.81
N ASP A 140 3.76 4.64 -12.95
CA ASP A 140 5.19 4.44 -13.14
C ASP A 140 5.94 5.61 -12.50
N LEU A 141 6.95 5.30 -11.69
CA LEU A 141 7.72 6.26 -10.91
C LEU A 141 9.14 6.40 -11.47
N PRO A 142 9.78 7.56 -11.28
CA PRO A 142 11.20 7.70 -11.61
C PRO A 142 12.05 6.75 -10.76
N ILE A 143 13.07 6.17 -11.41
CA ILE A 143 14.18 5.50 -10.74
C ILE A 143 15.11 6.64 -10.31
N ASP A 144 15.30 6.75 -8.99
CA ASP A 144 16.15 7.78 -8.37
C ASP A 144 17.64 7.52 -8.64
#